data_AF-A0A2H1HMT5-F1
#
_entry.id   AF-A0A2H1HMT5-F1
#
_cell.length_a   1.000
_cell.length_b   1.000
_cell.length_c   1.000
_cell.angle_alpha   90.00
_cell.angle_beta   90.00
_cell.angle_gamma   90.00
#
_symmetry.space_group_name_H-M   'P 1'
#
loop_
_entity.id
_entity.type
_entity.pdbx_description
1 polymer ?
#
loop_
_entity_poly.entity_id
_entity_poly.type
_entity_poly.pdbx_seq_one_letter_code
_entity_poly.pdbx_strand_id
1 'polypeptide(L)'
;MTTSDENGNGRAEETTASAPVDDARRPHMLIEDPEPIRLHLPREVSIADDDSDEQITAKLRAQGVRMGKGMVAPAVFWPALIAILGVALLAIFLPDGTSKVLTSINDWIVADLGWYYMLVIGGFVIFSVVIGFSKFGKITLGRDGEKPEFGVFSWFAMLFAAGMGIGLVFYGVGEPLTYATSGPKPGWDGSEADISKLAMAQTFIHWGLHPWAIYAVIGLALAYAIHRRGRPVSIRWALEPLLGHRVKGWMGDVIDILAIFGTVFGIATSLGLGVQQISSGLQAIGLVGEVDNMFLVILIVVITFLATLSVISGVGAGIKWLSNINLSLAGLLLIAVLLLGPTLFLFQNLIESLGVYLANFFNMTFDVGAYTGEEGAEWASSWTIFYWGWWISWAPFVGVFIARISRGRTVREFIAGVLLVPTVVGFIWFAALGGTGIYRQLFGEGGLVDPEEGVVAEKVLFDVLSSLPMGSILSVIAIILVAIFFITSSDSGSLVVDMLASGGHPNPPVWSRVLFAALEGALAIGLLLAGGLGALQAASLATALPFSIILIFIAISMVRAFQIEATRAREIETGQRYHEVGEHIADDFDEYLGDKVDARIDYRLSRTKGVLNRAPKEERKPKGSR
;
A
#
# COMPACT_ATOMS: atom_id res chain seq x y z
N MET A 1 62.37 -34.34 40.83
CA MET A 1 61.64 -33.36 41.66
C MET A 1 60.20 -33.86 41.76
N THR A 2 59.87 -34.85 42.61
CA THR A 2 59.55 -34.77 44.06
C THR A 2 58.41 -33.76 44.30
N THR A 3 57.23 -34.05 44.83
CA THR A 3 56.72 -34.95 45.91
C THR A 3 55.18 -34.88 45.88
N SER A 4 54.37 -35.95 45.92
CA SER A 4 53.96 -36.84 47.03
C SER A 4 53.13 -36.19 48.17
N ASP A 5 51.90 -36.70 48.30
CA ASP A 5 51.18 -37.19 49.51
C ASP A 5 50.74 -36.29 50.69
N GLU A 6 49.45 -36.54 51.05
CA GLU A 6 48.92 -36.94 52.37
C GLU A 6 48.26 -35.95 53.36
N ASN A 7 47.12 -36.46 53.89
CA ASN A 7 46.46 -36.24 55.20
C ASN A 7 45.70 -34.92 55.42
N GLY A 8 44.48 -34.86 55.96
CA GLY A 8 43.74 -35.78 56.84
C GLY A 8 43.33 -35.04 58.13
N ASN A 9 42.12 -35.28 58.65
CA ASN A 9 41.50 -34.77 59.90
C ASN A 9 40.86 -33.35 59.83
N GLY A 10 39.68 -33.02 60.38
CA GLY A 10 38.75 -33.72 61.26
C GLY A 10 38.22 -32.76 62.36
N ARG A 11 36.89 -32.51 62.36
CA ARG A 11 35.99 -32.08 63.47
C ARG A 11 35.87 -30.62 63.97
N ALA A 12 34.59 -30.21 63.96
CA ALA A 12 33.77 -29.64 65.06
C ALA A 12 33.58 -28.11 65.19
N GLU A 13 32.29 -27.74 65.09
CA GLU A 13 31.50 -26.75 65.84
C GLU A 13 32.03 -25.31 66.03
N GLU A 14 31.28 -24.33 65.52
CA GLU A 14 30.49 -23.43 66.39
C GLU A 14 29.53 -22.56 65.59
N THR A 15 28.25 -22.68 65.94
CA THR A 15 27.13 -21.84 65.53
C THR A 15 27.35 -20.40 65.99
N THR A 16 27.43 -19.43 65.06
CA THR A 16 27.33 -18.02 65.39
C THR A 16 26.05 -17.41 64.81
N ALA A 17 25.28 -16.87 65.75
CA ALA A 17 23.98 -16.22 65.64
C ALA A 17 23.80 -15.32 64.40
N SER A 18 22.74 -15.58 63.65
CA SER A 18 22.14 -14.64 62.71
C SER A 18 21.55 -13.45 63.46
N ALA A 19 22.04 -12.24 63.16
CA ALA A 19 21.36 -10.99 63.48
C ALA A 19 20.03 -10.90 62.70
N PRO A 20 18.99 -10.20 63.21
CA PRO A 20 17.69 -10.17 62.56
C PRO A 20 17.77 -9.31 61.30
N VAL A 21 17.49 -9.94 60.16
CA VAL A 21 17.27 -9.25 58.89
C VAL A 21 15.96 -8.48 58.98
N ASP A 22 16.07 -7.20 58.67
CA ASP A 22 15.02 -6.19 58.51
C ASP A 22 13.81 -6.74 57.73
N ASP A 23 12.67 -6.96 58.41
CA ASP A 23 11.41 -7.52 57.86
C ASP A 23 10.60 -6.45 57.09
N ALA A 24 11.29 -5.66 56.25
CA ALA A 24 10.70 -4.58 55.46
C ALA A 24 10.58 -4.89 53.96
N ARG A 25 10.75 -6.15 53.55
CA ARG A 25 10.58 -6.60 52.16
C ARG A 25 9.87 -7.94 52.05
N ARG A 26 8.66 -8.02 52.60
CA ARG A 26 7.71 -9.03 52.11
C ARG A 26 6.99 -8.41 50.90
N PRO A 27 7.16 -8.95 49.68
CA PRO A 27 6.32 -8.53 48.58
C PRO A 27 4.88 -8.88 48.95
N HIS A 28 4.03 -7.88 49.03
CA HIS A 28 2.60 -8.07 49.16
C HIS A 28 2.16 -8.98 47.99
N MET A 29 1.57 -10.13 48.29
CA MET A 29 0.95 -11.04 47.30
C MET A 29 -0.36 -10.44 46.77
N LEU A 30 -0.29 -9.22 46.25
CA LEU A 30 -1.33 -8.63 45.43
C LEU A 30 -0.77 -8.66 44.01
N ILE A 31 -1.33 -9.55 43.19
CA ILE A 31 -1.34 -9.52 41.73
C ILE A 31 -0.14 -8.77 41.16
N GLU A 32 0.94 -9.47 40.80
CA GLU A 32 1.93 -8.88 39.88
C GLU A 32 1.15 -8.26 38.73
N ASP A 33 1.28 -6.94 38.54
CA ASP A 33 0.67 -6.25 37.40
C ASP A 33 0.96 -7.11 36.17
N PRO A 34 -0.06 -7.65 35.48
CA PRO A 34 0.19 -8.47 34.32
C PRO A 34 1.06 -7.64 33.38
N GLU A 35 2.23 -8.20 32.98
CA GLU A 35 3.10 -7.54 32.01
C GLU A 35 2.23 -6.94 30.91
N PRO A 36 2.32 -5.62 30.62
CA PRO A 36 1.36 -4.97 29.75
C PRO A 36 1.36 -5.71 28.42
N ILE A 37 0.22 -6.30 28.06
CA ILE A 37 0.08 -7.14 26.86
C ILE A 37 0.42 -6.26 25.65
N ARG A 38 1.68 -6.29 25.18
CA ARG A 38 2.17 -5.32 24.18
C ARG A 38 1.65 -5.67 22.79
N LEU A 39 0.68 -4.89 22.32
CA LEU A 39 0.20 -4.90 20.93
C LEU A 39 1.25 -4.38 19.94
N HIS A 40 2.12 -3.49 20.41
CA HIS A 40 3.18 -2.85 19.63
C HIS A 40 4.54 -3.48 19.92
N LEU A 41 5.45 -3.47 18.93
CA LEU A 41 6.85 -3.71 19.23
C LEU A 41 7.38 -2.60 20.17
N PRO A 42 8.28 -2.95 21.11
CA PRO A 42 8.97 -1.97 21.94
C PRO A 42 9.72 -0.93 21.09
N ARG A 43 9.83 0.32 21.59
CA ARG A 43 10.48 1.44 20.86
C ARG A 43 11.93 1.14 20.49
N GLU A 44 12.59 0.31 21.28
CA GLU A 44 13.98 -0.10 21.08
C GLU A 44 14.16 -0.90 19.79
N VAL A 45 13.09 -1.53 19.29
CA VAL A 45 13.12 -2.41 18.11
C VAL A 45 12.28 -1.87 16.95
N SER A 46 11.28 -1.03 17.21
CA SER A 46 10.49 -0.35 16.16
C SER A 46 11.25 0.84 15.55
N ILE A 47 11.17 0.99 14.23
CA ILE A 47 11.75 2.14 13.53
C ILE A 47 10.93 3.39 13.86
N ALA A 48 11.62 4.46 14.26
CA ALA A 48 11.07 5.78 14.54
C ALA A 48 11.56 6.79 13.49
N ASP A 49 10.82 7.88 13.31
CA ASP A 49 11.12 8.88 12.26
C ASP A 49 12.42 9.66 12.52
N ASP A 50 12.88 9.70 13.78
CA ASP A 50 14.08 10.38 14.25
C ASP A 50 15.31 9.45 14.38
N ASP A 51 15.18 8.17 14.01
CA ASP A 51 16.30 7.23 14.02
C ASP A 51 17.35 7.58 12.95
N SER A 52 18.63 7.50 13.31
CA SER A 52 19.73 7.55 12.33
C SER A 52 19.79 6.28 11.47
N ASP A 53 20.40 6.35 10.29
CA ASP A 53 20.54 5.18 9.39
C ASP A 53 21.23 3.98 10.07
N GLU A 54 22.17 4.24 10.99
CA GLU A 54 22.82 3.20 11.80
C GLU A 54 21.84 2.55 12.78
N GLN A 55 21.00 3.36 13.45
CA GLN A 55 19.96 2.87 14.36
C GLN A 55 18.91 2.06 13.61
N ILE A 56 18.44 2.56 12.46
CA ILE A 56 17.50 1.85 11.59
C ILE A 56 18.10 0.50 11.18
N THR A 57 19.34 0.49 10.68
CA THR A 57 20.01 -0.74 10.26
C THR A 57 20.15 -1.75 11.41
N ALA A 58 20.46 -1.29 12.62
CA ALA A 58 20.52 -2.14 13.81
C ALA A 58 19.15 -2.72 14.16
N LYS A 59 18.08 -1.91 14.13
CA LYS A 59 16.70 -2.33 14.36
C LYS A 59 16.21 -3.33 13.31
N LEU A 60 16.53 -3.11 12.03
CA LEU A 60 16.25 -4.06 10.94
C LEU A 60 16.88 -5.44 11.23
N ARG A 61 18.16 -5.46 11.61
CA ARG A 61 18.86 -6.71 12.00
C ARG A 61 18.23 -7.37 13.22
N ALA A 62 17.84 -6.60 14.25
CA ALA A 62 17.15 -7.11 15.44
C ALA A 62 15.79 -7.75 15.09
N GLN A 63 15.11 -7.21 14.07
CA GLN A 63 13.88 -7.80 13.55
C GLN A 63 14.11 -9.04 12.66
N GLY A 64 15.35 -9.35 12.31
CA GLY A 64 15.75 -10.54 11.55
C GLY A 64 16.07 -10.29 10.07
N VAL A 65 16.19 -9.03 9.66
CA VAL A 65 16.57 -8.66 8.29
C VAL A 65 18.08 -8.85 8.09
N ARG A 66 18.46 -9.54 7.01
CA ARG A 66 19.87 -9.77 6.66
C ARG A 66 20.40 -8.61 5.81
N MET A 67 21.05 -7.65 6.46
CA MET A 67 21.66 -6.48 5.79
C MET A 67 23.09 -6.78 5.34
N GLY A 68 23.37 -6.61 4.05
CA GLY A 68 24.68 -6.75 3.43
C GLY A 68 25.46 -5.43 3.34
N LYS A 69 26.59 -5.46 2.62
CA LYS A 69 27.35 -4.24 2.29
C LYS A 69 26.51 -3.30 1.42
N GLY A 70 26.64 -1.99 1.63
CA GLY A 70 25.89 -0.99 0.85
C GLY A 70 24.41 -0.90 1.19
N MET A 71 23.99 -1.32 2.39
CA MET A 71 22.60 -1.22 2.90
C MET A 71 21.54 -1.96 2.06
N VAL A 72 21.93 -2.98 1.30
CA VAL A 72 21.00 -3.85 0.58
C VAL A 72 20.75 -5.16 1.33
N ALA A 73 19.58 -5.76 1.14
CA ALA A 73 19.24 -7.10 1.61
C ALA A 73 19.62 -8.13 0.52
N PRO A 74 20.77 -8.84 0.62
CA PRO A 74 21.34 -9.56 -0.50
C PRO A 74 20.45 -10.68 -1.05
N ALA A 75 19.68 -11.33 -0.18
CA ALA A 75 18.76 -12.41 -0.54
C ALA A 75 17.55 -11.94 -1.37
N VAL A 76 17.29 -10.62 -1.40
CA VAL A 76 16.21 -9.99 -2.18
C VAL A 76 16.80 -9.21 -3.35
N PHE A 77 17.78 -8.36 -3.07
CA PHE A 77 18.39 -7.46 -4.05
C PHE A 77 18.97 -8.19 -5.27
N TRP A 78 19.83 -9.19 -5.05
CA TRP A 78 20.52 -9.86 -6.16
C TRP A 78 19.58 -10.71 -7.02
N PRO A 79 18.70 -11.56 -6.46
CA PRO A 79 17.75 -12.31 -7.28
C PRO A 79 16.81 -11.40 -8.08
N ALA A 80 16.29 -10.33 -7.46
CA ALA A 80 15.43 -9.37 -8.16
C ALA A 80 16.19 -8.66 -9.30
N LEU A 81 17.41 -8.16 -9.02
CA LEU A 81 18.27 -7.52 -10.01
C LEU A 81 18.57 -8.44 -11.20
N ILE A 82 18.97 -9.70 -10.93
CA ILE A 82 19.31 -10.68 -11.97
C ILE A 82 18.08 -11.00 -12.83
N ALA A 83 16.90 -11.18 -12.20
CA ALA A 83 15.67 -11.48 -12.92
C ALA A 83 15.24 -10.32 -13.82
N ILE A 84 15.21 -9.08 -13.29
CA ILE A 84 14.81 -7.89 -14.04
C ILE A 84 15.79 -7.63 -15.18
N LEU A 85 17.10 -7.64 -14.89
CA LEU A 85 18.14 -7.41 -15.89
C LEU A 85 18.11 -8.52 -16.96
N GLY A 86 17.91 -9.77 -16.57
CA GLY A 86 17.79 -10.89 -17.49
C GLY A 86 16.64 -10.70 -18.48
N VAL A 87 15.45 -10.33 -18.00
CA VAL A 87 14.30 -10.07 -18.89
C VAL A 87 14.54 -8.84 -19.77
N ALA A 88 15.08 -7.75 -19.21
CA ALA A 88 15.40 -6.56 -20.00
C ALA A 88 16.39 -6.87 -21.13
N LEU A 89 17.46 -7.62 -20.86
CA LEU A 89 18.44 -8.02 -21.86
C LEU A 89 17.82 -8.96 -22.92
N LEU A 90 17.01 -9.94 -22.50
CA LEU A 90 16.31 -10.83 -23.45
C LEU A 90 15.35 -10.04 -24.35
N ALA A 91 14.62 -9.09 -23.79
CA ALA A 91 13.69 -8.27 -24.56
C ALA A 91 14.41 -7.33 -25.55
N ILE A 92 15.58 -6.80 -25.18
CA ILE A 92 16.40 -5.94 -26.05
C ILE A 92 17.11 -6.74 -27.16
N PHE A 93 17.74 -7.87 -26.81
CA PHE A 93 18.61 -8.61 -27.74
C PHE A 93 17.91 -9.74 -28.49
N LEU A 94 16.78 -10.25 -27.96
CA LEU A 94 15.97 -11.31 -28.55
C LEU A 94 14.47 -10.92 -28.52
N PRO A 95 14.08 -9.82 -29.18
CA PRO A 95 12.72 -9.27 -29.11
C PRO A 95 11.65 -10.26 -29.56
N ASP A 96 11.81 -10.90 -30.73
CA ASP A 96 10.82 -11.86 -31.27
C ASP A 96 10.61 -13.07 -30.36
N GLY A 97 11.68 -13.59 -29.76
CA GLY A 97 11.62 -14.71 -28.83
C GLY A 97 10.91 -14.32 -27.54
N THR A 98 11.21 -13.14 -27.02
CA THR A 98 10.56 -12.58 -25.83
C THR A 98 9.07 -12.34 -26.08
N SER A 99 8.73 -11.75 -27.22
CA SER A 99 7.35 -11.50 -27.67
C SER A 99 6.53 -12.79 -27.66
N LYS A 100 7.02 -13.83 -28.34
CA LYS A 100 6.35 -15.14 -28.39
C LYS A 100 6.08 -15.73 -27.01
N VAL A 101 7.08 -15.69 -26.12
CA VAL A 101 6.93 -16.22 -24.76
C VAL A 101 5.89 -15.42 -23.96
N LEU A 102 5.96 -14.09 -24.03
CA LEU A 102 5.02 -13.22 -23.32
C LEU A 102 3.59 -13.39 -23.82
N THR A 103 3.37 -13.41 -25.13
CA THR A 103 2.06 -13.65 -25.73
C THR A 103 1.52 -15.02 -25.33
N SER A 104 2.34 -16.08 -25.41
CA SER A 104 1.90 -17.41 -24.98
C SER A 104 1.51 -17.49 -23.50
N ILE A 105 2.22 -16.77 -22.62
CA ILE A 105 1.85 -16.67 -21.19
C ILE A 105 0.53 -15.90 -21.04
N ASN A 106 0.37 -14.80 -21.78
CA ASN A 106 -0.86 -13.99 -21.76
C ASN A 106 -2.08 -14.82 -22.20
N ASP A 107 -1.99 -15.48 -23.35
CA ASP A 107 -3.06 -16.32 -23.91
C ASP A 107 -3.48 -17.41 -22.91
N TRP A 108 -2.50 -18.07 -22.29
CA TRP A 108 -2.74 -19.08 -21.26
C TRP A 108 -3.45 -18.49 -20.03
N ILE A 109 -3.00 -17.35 -19.52
CA ILE A 109 -3.64 -16.70 -18.35
C ILE A 109 -5.07 -16.32 -18.69
N VAL A 110 -5.32 -15.76 -19.86
CA VAL A 110 -6.66 -15.32 -20.27
C VAL A 110 -7.59 -16.52 -20.43
N ALA A 111 -7.15 -17.54 -21.15
CA ALA A 111 -7.95 -18.73 -21.44
C ALA A 111 -8.30 -19.54 -20.17
N ASP A 112 -7.32 -19.78 -19.29
CA ASP A 112 -7.49 -20.70 -18.16
C ASP A 112 -7.76 -20.00 -16.82
N LEU A 113 -7.30 -18.75 -16.65
CA LEU A 113 -7.29 -18.03 -15.37
C LEU A 113 -8.01 -16.67 -15.41
N GLY A 114 -8.61 -16.27 -16.54
CA GLY A 114 -9.36 -15.00 -16.62
C GLY A 114 -10.48 -14.91 -15.55
N TRP A 115 -11.23 -16.00 -15.36
CA TRP A 115 -12.25 -16.11 -14.32
C TRP A 115 -11.69 -15.94 -12.90
N TYR A 116 -10.46 -16.41 -12.66
CA TYR A 116 -9.80 -16.31 -11.36
C TYR A 116 -9.48 -14.85 -11.03
N TYR A 117 -9.00 -14.06 -12.00
CA TYR A 117 -8.78 -12.63 -11.79
C TYR A 117 -10.07 -11.90 -11.44
N MET A 118 -11.16 -12.15 -12.18
CA MET A 118 -12.46 -11.55 -11.90
C MET A 118 -12.95 -11.86 -10.48
N LEU A 119 -12.84 -13.13 -10.07
CA LEU A 119 -13.23 -13.57 -8.73
C LEU A 119 -12.38 -12.92 -7.63
N VAL A 120 -11.06 -12.84 -7.81
CA VAL A 120 -10.15 -12.25 -6.84
C VAL A 120 -10.42 -10.76 -6.65
N ILE A 121 -10.60 -10.01 -7.73
CA ILE A 121 -10.85 -8.57 -7.69
C ILE A 121 -12.21 -8.27 -7.07
N GLY A 122 -13.27 -8.96 -7.52
CA GLY A 122 -14.59 -8.86 -6.88
C GLY A 122 -14.55 -9.24 -5.39
N GLY A 123 -13.76 -10.26 -5.05
CA GLY A 123 -13.48 -10.67 -3.69
C GLY A 123 -12.82 -9.56 -2.85
N PHE A 124 -11.83 -8.85 -3.40
CA PHE A 124 -11.18 -7.73 -2.70
C PHE A 124 -12.11 -6.55 -2.47
N VAL A 125 -13.01 -6.24 -3.41
CA VAL A 125 -14.05 -5.22 -3.21
C VAL A 125 -14.93 -5.61 -2.02
N ILE A 126 -15.53 -6.81 -2.05
CA ILE A 126 -16.40 -7.31 -0.98
C ILE A 126 -15.66 -7.31 0.35
N PHE A 127 -14.44 -7.84 0.36
CA PHE A 127 -13.60 -7.90 1.54
C PHE A 127 -13.34 -6.52 2.14
N SER A 128 -12.97 -5.53 1.32
CA SER A 128 -12.68 -4.18 1.78
C SER A 128 -13.91 -3.52 2.37
N VAL A 129 -15.07 -3.65 1.72
CA VAL A 129 -16.35 -3.16 2.24
C VAL A 129 -16.68 -3.82 3.59
N VAL A 130 -16.59 -5.15 3.68
CA VAL A 130 -16.86 -5.90 4.91
C VAL A 130 -15.94 -5.46 6.06
N ILE A 131 -14.63 -5.32 5.82
CA ILE A 131 -13.69 -4.87 6.85
C ILE A 131 -14.01 -3.45 7.31
N GLY A 132 -14.32 -2.53 6.39
CA GLY A 132 -14.65 -1.13 6.70
C GLY A 132 -15.89 -0.98 7.59
N PHE A 133 -16.93 -1.78 7.33
CA PHE A 133 -18.17 -1.79 8.14
C PHE A 133 -18.08 -2.67 9.39
N SER A 134 -17.10 -3.56 9.49
CA SER A 134 -16.93 -4.45 10.65
C SER A 134 -16.51 -3.72 11.93
N LYS A 135 -16.49 -4.48 13.04
CA LYS A 135 -15.89 -4.04 14.32
C LYS A 135 -14.40 -3.67 14.20
N PHE A 136 -13.69 -4.23 13.21
CA PHE A 136 -12.27 -3.92 12.98
C PHE A 136 -12.05 -2.50 12.47
N GLY A 137 -13.09 -1.86 11.93
CA GLY A 137 -13.06 -0.46 11.50
C GLY A 137 -12.65 0.55 12.58
N LYS A 138 -12.68 0.17 13.86
CA LYS A 138 -12.26 0.99 15.01
C LYS A 138 -10.76 0.93 15.32
N ILE A 139 -10.03 -0.02 14.73
CA ILE A 139 -8.59 -0.16 14.96
C ILE A 139 -7.86 1.06 14.38
N THR A 140 -6.95 1.66 15.15
CA THR A 140 -6.10 2.76 14.69
C THR A 140 -4.82 2.23 14.05
N LEU A 141 -4.45 2.75 12.88
CA LEU A 141 -3.22 2.44 12.14
C LEU A 141 -2.03 3.20 12.74
N GLY A 142 -1.69 2.84 13.97
CA GLY A 142 -0.71 3.52 14.81
C GLY A 142 -0.88 3.06 16.25
N ARG A 143 -0.34 3.82 17.20
CA ARG A 143 -0.60 3.60 18.63
C ARG A 143 -2.04 3.96 18.98
N ASP A 144 -2.54 3.39 20.06
CA ASP A 144 -3.85 3.77 20.59
C ASP A 144 -3.87 5.27 20.92
N GLY A 145 -4.89 5.98 20.39
CA GLY A 145 -5.02 7.43 20.53
C GLY A 145 -4.07 8.28 19.66
N GLU A 146 -3.24 7.66 18.80
CA GLU A 146 -2.38 8.41 17.88
C GLU A 146 -3.23 9.17 16.86
N LYS A 147 -2.99 10.47 16.72
CA LYS A 147 -3.70 11.33 15.77
C LYS A 147 -3.15 11.15 14.36
N PRO A 148 -3.97 11.37 13.31
CA PRO A 148 -3.49 11.36 11.95
C PRO A 148 -2.36 12.35 11.71
N GLU A 149 -1.30 11.91 11.02
CA GLU A 149 -0.14 12.74 10.69
C GLU A 149 -0.50 13.87 9.71
N PHE A 150 -1.29 13.53 8.68
CA PHE A 150 -1.75 14.48 7.66
C PHE A 150 -3.23 14.83 7.87
N GLY A 151 -3.58 16.10 7.67
CA GLY A 151 -4.98 16.54 7.64
C GLY A 151 -5.78 15.84 6.51
N VAL A 152 -7.10 15.71 6.68
CA VAL A 152 -7.96 14.91 5.78
C VAL A 152 -7.85 15.35 4.30
N PHE A 153 -7.91 16.65 4.03
CA PHE A 153 -7.77 17.17 2.66
C PHE A 153 -6.40 16.91 2.04
N SER A 154 -5.33 17.07 2.82
CA SER A 154 -3.96 16.77 2.37
C SER A 154 -3.81 15.27 2.07
N TRP A 155 -4.37 14.42 2.94
CA TRP A 155 -4.39 12.97 2.73
C TRP A 155 -5.16 12.58 1.46
N PHE A 156 -6.34 13.15 1.23
CA PHE A 156 -7.12 12.93 0.01
C PHE A 156 -6.39 13.38 -1.26
N ALA A 157 -5.74 14.54 -1.23
CA ALA A 157 -4.93 15.02 -2.35
C ALA A 157 -3.77 14.06 -2.64
N MET A 158 -3.09 13.55 -1.61
CA MET A 158 -1.99 12.58 -1.78
C MET A 158 -2.46 11.20 -2.25
N LEU A 159 -3.60 10.69 -1.76
CA LEU A 159 -4.20 9.44 -2.26
C LEU A 159 -4.47 9.53 -3.75
N PHE A 160 -5.06 10.65 -4.16
CA PHE A 160 -5.33 10.92 -5.56
C PHE A 160 -4.04 11.02 -6.37
N ALA A 161 -3.04 11.78 -5.88
CA ALA A 161 -1.75 11.92 -6.55
C ALA A 161 -1.00 10.61 -6.78
N ALA A 162 -1.20 9.63 -5.91
CA ALA A 162 -0.47 8.37 -5.94
C ALA A 162 -1.06 7.30 -6.84
N GLY A 163 -2.38 7.31 -7.08
CA GLY A 163 -2.98 6.43 -8.08
C GLY A 163 -3.35 7.13 -9.38
N MET A 164 -3.16 8.46 -9.46
CA MET A 164 -3.18 9.20 -10.71
C MET A 164 -1.90 8.88 -11.49
N GLY A 165 -2.07 8.34 -12.70
CA GLY A 165 -0.95 8.00 -13.56
C GLY A 165 -1.22 8.31 -15.02
N ILE A 166 -0.22 8.00 -15.84
CA ILE A 166 -0.26 8.07 -17.30
C ILE A 166 -1.53 7.43 -17.86
N GLY A 167 -1.95 6.31 -17.26
CA GLY A 167 -3.12 5.57 -17.69
C GLY A 167 -4.44 6.38 -17.74
N LEU A 168 -4.66 7.31 -16.81
CA LEU A 168 -5.85 8.17 -16.85
C LEU A 168 -5.84 9.11 -18.06
N VAL A 169 -4.66 9.58 -18.46
CA VAL A 169 -4.50 10.45 -19.62
C VAL A 169 -4.56 9.62 -20.91
N PHE A 170 -3.93 8.44 -20.92
CA PHE A 170 -3.89 7.52 -22.04
C PHE A 170 -5.27 6.97 -22.40
N TYR A 171 -5.93 6.34 -21.43
CA TYR A 171 -7.23 5.70 -21.64
C TYR A 171 -8.40 6.66 -21.41
N GLY A 172 -8.16 7.88 -20.92
CA GLY A 172 -9.17 8.87 -20.55
C GLY A 172 -10.22 9.12 -21.63
N VAL A 173 -9.79 9.18 -22.89
CA VAL A 173 -10.65 9.25 -24.07
C VAL A 173 -10.74 7.89 -24.75
N GLY A 174 -9.59 7.23 -24.94
CA GLY A 174 -9.48 6.03 -25.75
C GLY A 174 -10.39 4.90 -25.31
N GLU A 175 -10.38 4.55 -24.03
CA GLU A 175 -11.16 3.40 -23.54
C GLU A 175 -12.68 3.56 -23.71
N PRO A 176 -13.33 4.59 -23.14
CA PRO A 176 -14.78 4.73 -23.27
C PRO A 176 -15.20 4.95 -24.72
N LEU A 177 -14.38 5.59 -25.55
CA LEU A 177 -14.69 5.75 -26.96
C LEU A 177 -14.59 4.42 -27.71
N THR A 178 -13.54 3.62 -27.50
CA THR A 178 -13.40 2.30 -28.13
C THR A 178 -14.59 1.41 -27.80
N TYR A 179 -15.00 1.35 -26.53
CA TYR A 179 -16.16 0.57 -26.13
C TYR A 179 -17.47 1.08 -26.72
N ALA A 180 -17.58 2.38 -26.98
CA ALA A 180 -18.77 2.98 -27.57
C ALA A 180 -18.88 2.76 -29.09
N THR A 181 -17.77 2.44 -29.77
CA THR A 181 -17.69 2.46 -31.24
C THR A 181 -17.05 1.21 -31.85
N SER A 182 -15.72 1.14 -31.88
CA SER A 182 -14.97 0.19 -32.70
C SER A 182 -14.64 -1.13 -32.01
N GLY A 183 -14.81 -1.21 -30.69
CA GLY A 183 -14.56 -2.40 -29.88
C GLY A 183 -15.51 -2.52 -28.69
N PRO A 184 -16.85 -2.48 -28.90
CA PRO A 184 -17.79 -2.75 -27.83
C PRO A 184 -17.55 -4.15 -27.28
N LYS A 185 -17.83 -4.33 -25.98
CA LYS A 185 -17.70 -5.65 -25.37
C LYS A 185 -18.64 -6.63 -26.07
N PRO A 186 -18.17 -7.82 -26.49
CA PRO A 186 -19.02 -8.83 -27.09
C PRO A 186 -20.22 -9.16 -26.19
N GLY A 187 -21.39 -9.32 -26.81
CA GLY A 187 -22.67 -9.53 -26.10
C GLY A 187 -23.38 -8.26 -25.65
N TRP A 188 -22.83 -7.06 -25.93
CA TRP A 188 -23.60 -5.82 -25.83
C TRP A 188 -24.44 -5.61 -27.08
N ASP A 189 -25.75 -5.49 -26.87
CA ASP A 189 -26.73 -5.18 -27.90
C ASP A 189 -27.42 -3.85 -27.59
N GLY A 190 -27.84 -3.11 -28.62
CA GLY A 190 -28.65 -1.91 -28.45
C GLY A 190 -28.34 -0.82 -29.46
N SER A 191 -28.92 0.36 -29.24
CA SER A 191 -28.55 1.55 -30.00
C SER A 191 -27.15 2.03 -29.61
N GLU A 192 -26.55 2.90 -30.44
CA GLU A 192 -25.27 3.57 -30.11
C GLU A 192 -25.32 4.26 -28.73
N ALA A 193 -26.48 4.80 -28.35
CA ALA A 193 -26.68 5.42 -27.06
C ALA A 193 -26.67 4.40 -25.90
N ASP A 194 -27.21 3.20 -26.11
CA ASP A 194 -27.20 2.13 -25.10
C ASP A 194 -25.77 1.61 -24.89
N ILE A 195 -25.05 1.38 -26.00
CA ILE A 195 -23.65 0.95 -25.98
C ILE A 195 -22.76 2.02 -25.32
N SER A 196 -22.96 3.30 -25.63
CA SER A 196 -22.18 4.41 -25.02
C SER A 196 -22.34 4.50 -23.50
N LYS A 197 -23.54 4.19 -22.98
CA LYS A 197 -23.80 4.14 -21.54
C LYS A 197 -23.09 2.97 -20.87
N LEU A 198 -23.12 1.79 -21.51
CA LEU A 198 -22.39 0.61 -21.04
C LEU A 198 -20.88 0.82 -21.12
N ALA A 199 -20.39 1.48 -22.16
CA ALA A 199 -18.99 1.85 -22.35
C ALA A 199 -18.46 2.65 -21.16
N MET A 200 -19.15 3.73 -20.80
CA MET A 200 -18.80 4.54 -19.63
C MET A 200 -18.83 3.74 -18.32
N ALA A 201 -19.86 2.90 -18.13
CA ALA A 201 -19.98 2.07 -16.94
C ALA A 201 -18.87 1.00 -16.84
N GLN A 202 -18.46 0.41 -17.96
CA GLN A 202 -17.34 -0.53 -18.00
C GLN A 202 -16.01 0.17 -17.69
N THR A 203 -15.79 1.38 -18.22
CA THR A 203 -14.63 2.20 -17.83
C THR A 203 -14.64 2.51 -16.33
N PHE A 204 -15.81 2.76 -15.73
CA PHE A 204 -15.94 2.95 -14.29
C PHE A 204 -15.60 1.68 -13.48
N ILE A 205 -15.83 0.48 -14.02
CA ILE A 205 -15.36 -0.77 -13.39
C ILE A 205 -13.83 -0.82 -13.37
N HIS A 206 -13.17 -0.51 -14.49
CA HIS A 206 -11.72 -0.62 -14.60
C HIS A 206 -10.94 0.43 -13.80
N TRP A 207 -11.55 1.59 -13.52
CA TRP A 207 -10.91 2.74 -12.87
C TRP A 207 -11.55 3.18 -11.54
N GLY A 208 -12.63 2.52 -11.14
CA GLY A 208 -13.39 2.79 -9.92
C GLY A 208 -13.04 1.86 -8.77
N LEU A 209 -14.03 1.30 -8.09
CA LEU A 209 -13.82 0.59 -6.82
C LEU A 209 -12.86 -0.60 -6.91
N HIS A 210 -12.84 -1.31 -8.03
CA HIS A 210 -12.08 -2.55 -8.23
C HIS A 210 -10.57 -2.39 -8.09
N PRO A 211 -9.87 -1.52 -8.85
CA PRO A 211 -8.43 -1.30 -8.64
C PRO A 211 -8.13 -0.80 -7.23
N TRP A 212 -8.94 0.12 -6.71
CA TRP A 212 -8.72 0.72 -5.40
C TRP A 212 -8.92 -0.29 -4.25
N ALA A 213 -9.72 -1.34 -4.45
CA ALA A 213 -9.86 -2.42 -3.49
C ALA A 213 -8.58 -3.26 -3.38
N ILE A 214 -7.87 -3.49 -4.48
CA ILE A 214 -6.55 -4.16 -4.47
C ILE A 214 -5.60 -3.36 -3.58
N TYR A 215 -5.53 -2.04 -3.82
CA TYR A 215 -4.67 -1.13 -3.07
C TYR A 215 -5.08 -0.99 -1.61
N ALA A 216 -6.38 -1.01 -1.32
CA ALA A 216 -6.89 -1.00 0.04
C ALA A 216 -6.45 -2.26 0.81
N VAL A 217 -6.52 -3.45 0.21
CA VAL A 217 -6.10 -4.72 0.85
C VAL A 217 -4.63 -4.67 1.25
N ILE A 218 -3.74 -4.38 0.32
CA ILE A 218 -2.29 -4.37 0.59
C ILE A 218 -1.90 -3.17 1.45
N GLY A 219 -2.40 -1.97 1.14
CA GLY A 219 -2.08 -0.75 1.85
C GLY A 219 -2.52 -0.80 3.31
N LEU A 220 -3.68 -1.39 3.59
CA LEU A 220 -4.17 -1.55 4.97
C LEU A 220 -3.30 -2.53 5.76
N ALA A 221 -2.96 -3.68 5.15
CA ALA A 221 -2.13 -4.69 5.80
C ALA A 221 -0.72 -4.14 6.09
N LEU A 222 -0.16 -3.35 5.16
CA LEU A 222 1.12 -2.68 5.36
C LEU A 222 1.04 -1.56 6.40
N ALA A 223 0.00 -0.71 6.36
CA ALA A 223 -0.19 0.33 7.37
C ALA A 223 -0.29 -0.27 8.77
N TYR A 224 -0.98 -1.40 8.91
CA TYR A 224 -1.02 -2.17 10.14
C TYR A 224 0.37 -2.74 10.51
N ALA A 225 1.06 -3.43 9.61
CA ALA A 225 2.37 -3.99 9.91
C ALA A 225 3.39 -2.91 10.32
N ILE A 226 3.42 -1.78 9.60
CA ILE A 226 4.38 -0.71 9.81
C ILE A 226 3.99 0.12 11.05
N HIS A 227 2.80 0.73 11.05
CA HIS A 227 2.45 1.72 12.07
C HIS A 227 1.86 1.10 13.33
N ARG A 228 1.03 0.06 13.18
CA ARG A 228 0.43 -0.63 14.33
C ARG A 228 1.42 -1.59 14.97
N ARG A 229 2.19 -2.35 14.19
CA ARG A 229 3.09 -3.37 14.74
C ARG A 229 4.55 -2.92 14.85
N GLY A 230 4.97 -1.85 14.17
CA GLY A 230 6.36 -1.36 14.20
C GLY A 230 7.32 -2.16 13.31
N ARG A 231 6.80 -2.84 12.28
CA ARG A 231 7.59 -3.64 11.34
C ARG A 231 8.26 -2.78 10.25
N PRO A 232 9.36 -3.26 9.65
CA PRO A 232 9.99 -2.63 8.50
C PRO A 232 9.04 -2.44 7.31
N VAL A 233 9.36 -1.48 6.44
CA VAL A 233 8.58 -1.17 5.22
C VAL A 233 8.79 -2.25 4.17
N SER A 234 8.15 -3.41 4.33
CA SER A 234 8.28 -4.56 3.44
C SER A 234 7.02 -5.43 3.41
N ILE A 235 6.74 -6.02 2.24
CA ILE A 235 5.51 -6.79 1.98
C ILE A 235 5.44 -8.05 2.83
N ARG A 236 6.59 -8.71 3.08
CA ARG A 236 6.67 -9.93 3.89
C ARG A 236 5.99 -9.81 5.26
N TRP A 237 6.01 -8.61 5.86
CA TRP A 237 5.51 -8.40 7.21
C TRP A 237 3.98 -8.37 7.29
N ALA A 238 3.29 -8.07 6.19
CA ALA A 238 1.84 -8.23 6.10
C ALA A 238 1.40 -9.70 6.27
N LEU A 239 2.30 -10.66 5.97
CA LEU A 239 2.06 -12.10 6.08
C LEU A 239 2.57 -12.71 7.40
N GLU A 240 3.16 -11.92 8.30
CA GLU A 240 3.63 -12.41 9.60
C GLU A 240 2.53 -13.11 10.43
N PRO A 241 1.29 -12.60 10.55
CA PRO A 241 0.22 -13.30 11.27
C PRO A 241 -0.05 -14.73 10.77
N LEU A 242 0.17 -15.00 9.49
CA LEU A 242 -0.05 -16.31 8.87
C LEU A 242 1.21 -17.19 8.90
N LEU A 243 2.35 -16.63 8.50
CA LEU A 243 3.61 -17.38 8.31
C LEU A 243 4.50 -17.43 9.56
N GLY A 244 4.24 -16.58 10.55
CA GLY A 244 5.02 -16.45 11.78
C GLY A 244 6.48 -16.10 11.48
N HIS A 245 7.42 -16.78 12.14
CA HIS A 245 8.85 -16.54 11.98
C HIS A 245 9.38 -16.80 10.56
N ARG A 246 8.65 -17.54 9.71
CA ARG A 246 9.10 -17.88 8.35
C ARG A 246 9.24 -16.68 7.43
N VAL A 247 8.56 -15.56 7.74
CA VAL A 247 8.74 -14.28 7.02
C VAL A 247 10.17 -13.74 7.12
N LYS A 248 10.93 -14.14 8.15
CA LYS A 248 12.33 -13.72 8.31
C LYS A 248 13.31 -14.55 7.46
N GLY A 249 12.83 -15.63 6.84
CA GLY A 249 13.63 -16.51 5.99
C GLY A 249 13.25 -16.39 4.52
N TRP A 250 13.59 -17.43 3.76
CA TRP A 250 13.45 -17.47 2.30
C TRP A 250 12.02 -17.22 1.80
N MET A 251 10.99 -17.59 2.56
CA MET A 251 9.61 -17.33 2.17
C MET A 251 9.31 -15.83 2.09
N GLY A 252 9.80 -15.06 3.07
CA GLY A 252 9.69 -13.60 3.04
C GLY A 252 10.54 -12.99 1.94
N ASP A 253 11.71 -13.57 1.65
CA ASP A 253 12.55 -13.12 0.54
C ASP A 253 11.84 -13.28 -0.81
N VAL A 254 11.20 -14.43 -1.06
CA VAL A 254 10.39 -14.65 -2.27
C VAL A 254 9.24 -13.65 -2.39
N ILE A 255 8.54 -13.35 -1.30
CA ILE A 255 7.44 -12.37 -1.29
C ILE A 255 7.94 -10.99 -1.74
N ASP A 256 9.05 -10.52 -1.16
CA ASP A 256 9.61 -9.21 -1.52
C ASP A 256 10.21 -9.20 -2.93
N ILE A 257 10.81 -10.30 -3.40
CA ILE A 257 11.29 -10.43 -4.79
C ILE A 257 10.11 -10.30 -5.77
N LEU A 258 8.99 -11.00 -5.53
CA LEU A 258 7.80 -10.90 -6.36
C LEU A 258 7.19 -9.49 -6.33
N ALA A 259 7.22 -8.83 -5.18
CA ALA A 259 6.77 -7.44 -5.04
C ALA A 259 7.64 -6.47 -5.86
N ILE A 260 8.97 -6.61 -5.81
CA ILE A 260 9.89 -5.82 -6.63
C ILE A 260 9.65 -6.09 -8.12
N PHE A 261 9.53 -7.37 -8.50
CA PHE A 261 9.32 -7.78 -9.87
C PHE A 261 8.02 -7.21 -10.44
N GLY A 262 6.89 -7.38 -9.74
CA GLY A 262 5.61 -6.80 -10.14
C GLY A 262 5.67 -5.27 -10.27
N THR A 263 6.29 -4.60 -9.30
CA THR A 263 6.40 -3.13 -9.31
C THR A 263 7.17 -2.62 -10.53
N VAL A 264 8.35 -3.17 -10.81
CA VAL A 264 9.20 -2.71 -11.93
C VAL A 264 8.52 -2.96 -13.27
N PHE A 265 7.86 -4.11 -13.44
CA PHE A 265 7.13 -4.42 -14.68
C PHE A 265 5.91 -3.53 -14.87
N GLY A 266 5.10 -3.33 -13.82
CA GLY A 266 3.95 -2.45 -13.91
C GLY A 266 4.33 -0.99 -14.16
N ILE A 267 5.44 -0.51 -13.59
CA ILE A 267 5.99 0.81 -13.91
C ILE A 267 6.43 0.83 -15.37
N ALA A 268 7.24 -0.12 -15.83
CA ALA A 268 7.71 -0.18 -17.21
C ALA A 268 6.57 -0.18 -18.25
N THR A 269 5.46 -0.90 -17.99
CA THR A 269 4.24 -0.84 -18.80
C THR A 269 3.71 0.59 -18.91
N SER A 270 3.61 1.28 -17.78
CA SER A 270 3.13 2.67 -17.72
C SER A 270 4.07 3.64 -18.43
N LEU A 271 5.39 3.42 -18.30
CA LEU A 271 6.42 4.21 -18.99
C LEU A 271 6.28 4.05 -20.51
N GLY A 272 6.10 2.82 -20.99
CA GLY A 272 5.90 2.54 -22.43
C GLY A 272 4.61 3.18 -22.99
N LEU A 273 3.52 3.18 -22.23
CA LEU A 273 2.29 3.92 -22.58
C LEU A 273 2.54 5.43 -22.68
N GLY A 274 3.27 5.98 -21.70
CA GLY A 274 3.52 7.41 -21.63
C GLY A 274 4.37 7.92 -22.79
N VAL A 275 5.36 7.14 -23.21
CA VAL A 275 6.23 7.49 -24.34
C VAL A 275 5.48 7.47 -25.65
N GLN A 276 4.62 6.47 -25.89
CA GLN A 276 3.73 6.44 -27.06
C GLN A 276 2.79 7.66 -27.08
N GLN A 277 2.23 8.02 -25.92
CA GLN A 277 1.36 9.19 -25.84
C GLN A 277 2.10 10.51 -26.02
N ILE A 278 3.30 10.66 -25.45
CA ILE A 278 4.13 11.85 -25.66
C ILE A 278 4.51 11.98 -27.14
N SER A 279 4.91 10.88 -27.80
CA SER A 279 5.28 10.93 -29.22
C SER A 279 4.10 11.34 -30.10
N SER A 280 2.92 10.77 -29.88
CA SER A 280 1.69 11.13 -30.59
C SER A 280 1.28 12.58 -30.33
N GLY A 281 1.48 13.08 -29.11
CA GLY A 281 1.27 14.48 -28.78
C GLY A 281 2.23 15.42 -29.54
N LEU A 282 3.52 15.07 -29.59
CA LEU A 282 4.53 15.83 -30.33
C LEU A 282 4.24 15.88 -31.84
N GLN A 283 3.74 14.78 -32.41
CA GLN A 283 3.25 14.75 -33.79
C GLN A 283 2.02 15.64 -33.97
N ALA A 284 1.05 15.57 -33.07
CA ALA A 284 -0.19 16.34 -33.17
C ALA A 284 0.03 17.86 -33.14
N ILE A 285 1.07 18.34 -32.45
CA ILE A 285 1.45 19.76 -32.44
C ILE A 285 2.44 20.14 -33.55
N GLY A 286 2.81 19.20 -34.43
CA GLY A 286 3.67 19.42 -35.59
C GLY A 286 5.16 19.61 -35.26
N LEU A 287 5.62 19.19 -34.06
CA LEU A 287 7.04 19.27 -33.70
C LEU A 287 7.87 18.11 -34.26
N VAL A 288 7.24 16.97 -34.52
CA VAL A 288 7.88 15.75 -35.02
C VAL A 288 7.05 15.19 -36.18
N GLY A 289 7.74 14.62 -37.18
CA GLY A 289 7.12 13.89 -38.29
C GLY A 289 6.88 12.42 -37.94
N GLU A 290 7.34 11.50 -38.79
CA GLU A 290 7.23 10.06 -38.53
C GLU A 290 7.97 9.67 -37.23
N VAL A 291 7.30 8.87 -36.40
CA VAL A 291 7.85 8.32 -35.16
C VAL A 291 8.14 6.86 -35.40
N ASP A 292 9.41 6.49 -35.31
CA ASP A 292 9.87 5.11 -35.37
C ASP A 292 10.26 4.61 -33.97
N ASN A 293 10.58 3.31 -33.88
CA ASN A 293 11.02 2.71 -32.62
C ASN A 293 12.29 3.38 -32.07
N MET A 294 13.17 3.90 -32.93
CA MET A 294 14.38 4.60 -32.49
C MET A 294 14.01 5.90 -31.75
N PHE A 295 13.06 6.66 -32.27
CA PHE A 295 12.55 7.86 -31.61
C PHE A 295 11.96 7.55 -30.23
N LEU A 296 11.12 6.51 -30.13
CA LEU A 296 10.54 6.09 -28.85
C LEU A 296 11.61 5.66 -27.84
N VAL A 297 12.64 4.94 -28.28
CA VAL A 297 13.78 4.56 -27.43
C VAL A 297 14.54 5.78 -26.94
N ILE A 298 14.85 6.75 -27.81
CA ILE A 298 15.50 8.01 -27.42
C ILE A 298 14.65 8.75 -26.38
N LEU A 299 13.34 8.80 -26.58
CA LEU A 299 12.41 9.45 -25.67
C LEU A 299 12.41 8.76 -24.29
N ILE A 300 12.40 7.41 -24.24
CA ILE A 300 12.54 6.67 -22.97
C ILE A 300 13.86 7.02 -22.29
N VAL A 301 14.98 7.02 -23.02
CA VAL A 301 16.30 7.34 -22.45
C VAL A 301 16.33 8.74 -21.85
N VAL A 302 15.80 9.74 -22.57
CA VAL A 302 15.75 11.13 -22.10
C VAL A 302 14.90 11.27 -20.84
N ILE A 303 13.70 10.70 -20.83
CA ILE A 303 12.80 10.83 -19.67
C ILE A 303 13.33 10.02 -18.48
N THR A 304 13.90 8.84 -18.71
CA THR A 304 14.56 8.03 -17.65
C THR A 304 15.74 8.79 -17.06
N PHE A 305 16.51 9.51 -17.87
CA PHE A 305 17.58 10.38 -17.38
C PHE A 305 17.02 11.51 -16.49
N LEU A 306 15.93 12.18 -16.89
CA LEU A 306 15.27 13.20 -16.08
C LEU A 306 14.70 12.62 -14.76
N ALA A 307 14.10 11.44 -14.80
CA ALA A 307 13.64 10.71 -13.61
C ALA A 307 14.81 10.37 -12.67
N THR A 308 15.94 9.94 -13.23
CA THR A 308 17.16 9.67 -12.46
C THR A 308 17.71 10.93 -11.79
N LEU A 309 17.65 12.10 -12.45
CA LEU A 309 18.00 13.37 -11.84
C LEU A 309 17.06 13.72 -10.67
N SER A 310 15.76 13.44 -10.79
CA SER A 310 14.79 13.59 -9.69
C SER A 310 15.19 12.72 -8.49
N VAL A 311 15.46 11.43 -8.74
CA VAL A 311 15.93 10.46 -7.75
C VAL A 311 17.16 10.95 -6.99
N ILE A 312 18.15 11.51 -7.70
CA ILE A 312 19.40 12.03 -7.11
C ILE A 312 19.16 13.30 -6.31
N SER A 313 18.26 14.19 -6.76
CA SER A 313 18.00 15.48 -6.13
C SER A 313 17.39 15.39 -4.72
N GLY A 314 16.92 14.20 -4.33
CA GLY A 314 16.44 13.90 -2.98
C GLY A 314 14.92 13.91 -2.86
N VAL A 315 14.42 12.87 -2.17
CA VAL A 315 13.01 12.43 -2.04
C VAL A 315 12.03 13.52 -1.57
N GLY A 316 12.50 14.54 -0.85
CA GLY A 316 11.61 15.47 -0.15
C GLY A 316 11.06 16.61 -1.02
N ALA A 317 11.93 17.33 -1.73
CA ALA A 317 11.56 18.58 -2.41
C ALA A 317 11.12 18.36 -3.85
N GLY A 318 11.84 17.52 -4.61
CA GLY A 318 11.56 17.23 -6.03
C GLY A 318 10.21 16.56 -6.22
N ILE A 319 9.97 15.44 -5.53
CA ILE A 319 8.70 14.69 -5.59
C ILE A 319 7.51 15.58 -5.21
N LYS A 320 7.63 16.34 -4.12
CA LYS A 320 6.53 17.20 -3.64
C LYS A 320 6.19 18.30 -4.65
N TRP A 321 7.21 18.95 -5.23
CA TRP A 321 6.98 20.04 -6.19
C TRP A 321 6.44 19.51 -7.52
N LEU A 322 7.06 18.47 -8.07
CA LEU A 322 6.61 17.83 -9.31
C LEU A 322 5.19 17.28 -9.16
N SER A 323 4.89 16.58 -8.05
CA SER A 323 3.55 16.04 -7.78
C SER A 323 2.50 17.15 -7.68
N ASN A 324 2.78 18.26 -6.98
CA ASN A 324 1.85 19.39 -6.89
C ASN A 324 1.57 20.06 -8.25
N ILE A 325 2.61 20.24 -9.07
CA ILE A 325 2.45 20.75 -10.44
C ILE A 325 1.60 19.78 -11.26
N ASN A 326 1.91 18.50 -11.16
CA ASN A 326 1.21 17.46 -11.92
C ASN A 326 -0.29 17.44 -11.60
N LEU A 327 -0.65 17.44 -10.31
CA LEU A 327 -2.04 17.54 -9.86
C LEU A 327 -2.71 18.82 -10.35
N SER A 328 -1.99 19.94 -10.35
CA SER A 328 -2.50 21.24 -10.80
C SER A 328 -2.75 21.24 -12.31
N LEU A 329 -1.84 20.66 -13.11
CA LEU A 329 -1.99 20.53 -14.55
C LEU A 329 -3.13 19.57 -14.91
N ALA A 330 -3.27 18.46 -14.19
CA ALA A 330 -4.38 17.54 -14.40
C ALA A 330 -5.71 18.22 -14.08
N GLY A 331 -5.80 18.90 -12.94
CA GLY A 331 -6.98 19.69 -12.57
C GLY A 331 -7.30 20.79 -13.59
N LEU A 332 -6.28 21.50 -14.09
CA LEU A 332 -6.43 22.53 -15.12
C LEU A 332 -6.96 21.94 -16.42
N LEU A 333 -6.39 20.81 -16.88
CA LEU A 333 -6.82 20.13 -18.10
C LEU A 333 -8.28 19.67 -17.96
N LEU A 334 -8.63 19.06 -16.84
CA LEU A 334 -10.00 18.62 -16.55
C LEU A 334 -10.99 19.78 -16.57
N ILE A 335 -10.68 20.88 -15.86
CA ILE A 335 -11.52 22.08 -15.83
C ILE A 335 -11.63 22.70 -17.23
N ALA A 336 -10.53 22.78 -17.98
CA ALA A 336 -10.55 23.31 -19.33
C ALA A 336 -11.45 22.49 -20.24
N VAL A 337 -11.36 21.16 -20.22
CA VAL A 337 -12.25 20.29 -21.03
C VAL A 337 -13.70 20.42 -20.59
N LEU A 338 -13.97 20.51 -19.28
CA LEU A 338 -15.33 20.72 -18.77
C LEU A 338 -15.95 22.05 -19.24
N LEU A 339 -15.16 23.13 -19.28
CA LEU A 339 -15.63 24.47 -19.63
C LEU A 339 -15.65 24.74 -21.14
N LEU A 340 -14.71 24.17 -21.88
CA LEU A 340 -14.54 24.39 -23.32
C LEU A 340 -15.23 23.30 -24.16
N GLY A 341 -15.56 22.16 -23.56
CA GLY A 341 -16.32 21.07 -24.16
C GLY A 341 -17.84 21.22 -23.94
N PRO A 342 -18.62 20.16 -24.23
CA PRO A 342 -20.07 20.17 -24.14
C PRO A 342 -20.57 20.04 -22.70
N THR A 343 -20.38 21.07 -21.87
CA THR A 343 -20.54 21.04 -20.39
C THR A 343 -21.84 20.37 -19.91
N LEU A 344 -22.99 20.73 -20.50
CA LEU A 344 -24.28 20.16 -20.10
C LEU A 344 -24.33 18.64 -20.34
N PHE A 345 -23.84 18.19 -21.50
CA PHE A 345 -23.75 16.78 -21.82
C PHE A 345 -22.80 16.05 -20.85
N LEU A 346 -21.66 16.63 -20.50
CA LEU A 346 -20.71 15.98 -19.58
C LEU A 346 -21.31 15.75 -18.19
N PHE A 347 -22.10 16.69 -17.67
CA PHE A 347 -22.84 16.48 -16.42
C PHE A 347 -23.94 15.42 -16.54
N GLN A 348 -24.71 15.42 -17.64
CA GLN A 348 -25.71 14.38 -17.90
C GLN A 348 -25.04 13.00 -18.01
N ASN A 349 -23.96 12.91 -18.78
CA ASN A 349 -23.17 11.71 -18.97
C ASN A 349 -22.66 11.15 -17.64
N LEU A 350 -22.11 12.00 -16.76
CA LEU A 350 -21.65 11.58 -15.43
C LEU A 350 -22.78 10.94 -14.61
N ILE A 351 -23.94 11.59 -14.54
CA ILE A 351 -25.07 11.13 -13.72
C ILE A 351 -25.68 9.85 -14.30
N GLU A 352 -25.91 9.80 -15.61
CA GLU A 352 -26.46 8.61 -16.28
C GLU A 352 -25.50 7.42 -16.18
N SER A 353 -24.22 7.62 -16.49
CA SER A 353 -23.19 6.57 -16.43
C SER A 353 -23.02 6.03 -15.00
N LEU A 354 -23.11 6.90 -13.99
CA LEU A 354 -23.09 6.46 -12.60
C LEU A 354 -24.30 5.58 -12.28
N GLY A 355 -25.50 5.93 -12.76
CA GLY A 355 -26.69 5.10 -12.61
C GLY A 355 -26.53 3.72 -13.26
N VAL A 356 -26.00 3.68 -14.47
CA VAL A 356 -25.76 2.44 -15.23
C VAL A 356 -24.70 1.58 -14.55
N TYR A 357 -23.60 2.17 -14.08
CA TYR A 357 -22.56 1.49 -13.31
C TYR A 357 -23.14 0.86 -12.04
N LEU A 358 -23.94 1.60 -11.26
CA LEU A 358 -24.55 1.07 -10.04
C LEU A 358 -25.54 -0.06 -10.32
N ALA A 359 -26.31 0.04 -11.40
CA ALA A 359 -27.26 -1.00 -11.81
C ALA A 359 -26.56 -2.29 -12.27
N ASN A 360 -25.41 -2.17 -12.95
CA ASN A 360 -24.70 -3.29 -13.54
C ASN A 360 -23.49 -3.78 -12.72
N PHE A 361 -23.23 -3.19 -11.55
CA PHE A 361 -22.00 -3.38 -10.77
C PHE A 361 -21.61 -4.85 -10.61
N PHE A 362 -22.51 -5.70 -10.08
CA PHE A 362 -22.23 -7.11 -9.87
C PHE A 362 -22.14 -7.91 -11.17
N ASN A 363 -22.96 -7.58 -12.16
CA ASN A 363 -22.95 -8.25 -13.45
C ASN A 363 -21.59 -8.04 -14.14
N MET A 364 -21.14 -6.78 -14.26
CA MET A 364 -19.85 -6.44 -14.86
C MET A 364 -18.66 -6.93 -14.02
N THR A 365 -18.79 -7.01 -12.68
CA THR A 365 -17.73 -7.54 -11.81
C THR A 365 -17.42 -9.01 -12.09
N PHE A 366 -18.43 -9.81 -12.43
CA PHE A 366 -18.30 -11.25 -12.63
C PHE A 366 -18.54 -11.67 -14.09
N ASP A 367 -18.52 -10.72 -15.01
CA ASP A 367 -18.62 -11.01 -16.44
C ASP A 367 -17.28 -11.53 -16.99
N VAL A 368 -17.13 -12.84 -16.92
CA VAL A 368 -15.95 -13.56 -17.40
C VAL A 368 -16.00 -13.90 -18.90
N GLY A 369 -17.04 -13.46 -19.65
CA GLY A 369 -17.16 -13.76 -21.07
C GLY A 369 -17.50 -15.22 -21.41
N ALA A 370 -18.08 -15.98 -20.46
CA ALA A 370 -18.36 -17.41 -20.62
C ALA A 370 -19.30 -17.77 -21.79
N TYR A 371 -20.07 -16.79 -22.30
CA TYR A 371 -21.06 -16.98 -23.35
C TYR A 371 -20.72 -16.26 -24.66
N THR A 372 -19.54 -15.64 -24.73
CA THR A 372 -19.09 -14.81 -25.87
C THR A 372 -17.96 -15.47 -26.66
N GLY A 373 -17.56 -16.68 -26.30
CA GLY A 373 -16.55 -17.46 -27.01
C GLY A 373 -15.18 -16.79 -27.08
N GLU A 374 -14.49 -17.00 -28.21
CA GLU A 374 -13.13 -16.49 -28.46
C GLU A 374 -13.08 -14.96 -28.51
N GLU A 375 -14.08 -14.32 -29.13
CA GLU A 375 -14.18 -12.86 -29.20
C GLU A 375 -14.23 -12.21 -27.81
N GLY A 376 -14.96 -12.83 -26.88
CA GLY A 376 -15.00 -12.39 -25.49
C GLY A 376 -13.67 -12.57 -24.76
N ALA A 377 -12.94 -13.64 -25.06
CA ALA A 377 -11.62 -13.89 -24.47
C ALA A 377 -10.58 -12.89 -25.00
N GLU A 378 -10.58 -12.59 -26.30
CA GLU A 378 -9.73 -11.57 -26.91
C GLU A 378 -10.01 -10.19 -26.30
N TRP A 379 -11.27 -9.78 -26.23
CA TRP A 379 -11.65 -8.52 -25.60
C TRP A 379 -11.23 -8.47 -24.12
N ALA A 380 -11.45 -9.56 -23.38
CA ALA A 380 -11.05 -9.63 -21.97
C ALA A 380 -9.52 -9.55 -21.80
N SER A 381 -8.75 -10.14 -22.71
CA SER A 381 -7.28 -10.04 -22.74
C SER A 381 -6.83 -8.59 -22.88
N SER A 382 -7.33 -7.90 -23.91
CA SER A 382 -6.93 -6.52 -24.23
C SER A 382 -7.37 -5.50 -23.18
N TRP A 383 -8.43 -5.81 -22.42
CA TRP A 383 -9.06 -4.87 -21.50
C TRP A 383 -9.07 -5.37 -20.06
N THR A 384 -10.12 -6.09 -19.65
CA THR A 384 -10.40 -6.35 -18.24
C THR A 384 -9.30 -7.15 -17.53
N ILE A 385 -8.81 -8.22 -18.15
CA ILE A 385 -7.76 -9.06 -17.57
C ILE A 385 -6.42 -8.33 -17.61
N PHE A 386 -6.12 -7.59 -18.68
CA PHE A 386 -4.98 -6.68 -18.72
C PHE A 386 -5.01 -5.69 -17.54
N TYR A 387 -6.12 -4.99 -17.31
CA TYR A 387 -6.27 -4.05 -16.22
C TYR A 387 -6.05 -4.70 -14.86
N TRP A 388 -6.66 -5.86 -14.60
CA TRP A 388 -6.41 -6.57 -13.34
C TRP A 388 -4.95 -7.00 -13.19
N GLY A 389 -4.31 -7.43 -14.27
CA GLY A 389 -2.87 -7.66 -14.28
C GLY A 389 -2.09 -6.40 -13.91
N TRP A 390 -2.40 -5.29 -14.54
CA TRP A 390 -1.72 -4.01 -14.32
C TRP A 390 -1.89 -3.47 -12.89
N TRP A 391 -3.11 -3.52 -12.35
CA TRP A 391 -3.37 -3.03 -11.00
C TRP A 391 -2.76 -3.92 -9.91
N ILE A 392 -2.72 -5.24 -10.12
CA ILE A 392 -2.04 -6.15 -9.20
C ILE A 392 -0.52 -5.94 -9.25
N SER A 393 0.08 -5.71 -10.41
CA SER A 393 1.53 -5.47 -10.52
C SER A 393 1.94 -4.16 -9.85
N TRP A 394 1.08 -3.13 -9.88
CA TRP A 394 1.24 -1.86 -9.17
C TRP A 394 0.99 -1.92 -7.66
N ALA A 395 0.31 -2.95 -7.18
CA ALA A 395 -0.16 -3.03 -5.79
C ALA A 395 0.96 -2.85 -4.73
N PRO A 396 2.18 -3.40 -4.86
CA PRO A 396 3.23 -3.17 -3.87
C PRO A 396 3.64 -1.70 -3.76
N PHE A 397 3.86 -1.03 -4.90
CA PHE A 397 4.21 0.38 -4.98
C PHE A 397 3.14 1.26 -4.33
N VAL A 398 1.90 1.15 -4.82
CA VAL A 398 0.79 1.97 -4.35
C VAL A 398 0.46 1.65 -2.88
N GLY A 399 0.50 0.37 -2.50
CA GLY A 399 0.25 -0.10 -1.14
C GLY A 399 1.21 0.49 -0.12
N VAL A 400 2.52 0.48 -0.41
CA VAL A 400 3.54 1.09 0.47
C VAL A 400 3.32 2.58 0.59
N PHE A 401 3.04 3.27 -0.52
CA PHE A 401 2.76 4.71 -0.49
C PHE A 401 1.55 5.04 0.39
N ILE A 402 0.41 4.40 0.11
CA ILE A 402 -0.84 4.62 0.86
C ILE A 402 -0.63 4.30 2.34
N ALA A 403 0.10 3.23 2.67
CA ALA A 403 0.41 2.88 4.04
C ALA A 403 1.14 4.01 4.76
N ARG A 404 2.20 4.56 4.16
CA ARG A 404 3.02 5.62 4.77
C ARG A 404 2.23 6.88 5.08
N ILE A 405 1.35 7.32 4.17
CA ILE A 405 0.58 8.56 4.36
C ILE A 405 -0.66 8.38 5.26
N SER A 406 -0.93 7.17 5.73
CA SER A 406 -2.17 6.85 6.47
C SER A 406 -1.96 6.57 7.96
N ARG A 407 -0.81 6.95 8.52
CA ARG A 407 -0.50 6.81 9.95
C ARG A 407 -1.51 7.57 10.82
N GLY A 408 -1.99 6.91 11.89
CA GLY A 408 -2.95 7.46 12.84
C GLY A 408 -4.41 7.45 12.37
N ARG A 409 -4.70 6.95 11.16
CA ARG A 409 -6.08 6.78 10.66
C ARG A 409 -6.71 5.51 11.22
N THR A 410 -8.04 5.51 11.38
CA THR A 410 -8.75 4.26 11.66
C THR A 410 -8.88 3.39 10.40
N VAL A 411 -9.01 2.08 10.56
CA VAL A 411 -9.26 1.13 9.46
C VAL A 411 -10.46 1.56 8.61
N ARG A 412 -11.53 2.08 9.23
CA ARG A 412 -12.71 2.56 8.50
C ARG A 412 -12.42 3.79 7.66
N GLU A 413 -11.77 4.79 8.24
CA GLU A 413 -11.38 6.01 7.50
C GLU A 413 -10.45 5.64 6.35
N PHE A 414 -9.49 4.76 6.58
CA PHE A 414 -8.57 4.26 5.56
C PHE A 414 -9.33 3.66 4.38
N ILE A 415 -10.20 2.68 4.63
CA ILE A 415 -10.94 1.99 3.56
C ILE A 415 -11.85 2.98 2.81
N ALA A 416 -12.59 3.82 3.52
CA ALA A 416 -13.48 4.79 2.89
C ALA A 416 -12.70 5.80 2.03
N GLY A 417 -11.59 6.33 2.53
CA GLY A 417 -10.78 7.28 1.78
C GLY A 417 -10.12 6.66 0.55
N VAL A 418 -9.49 5.47 0.70
CA VAL A 418 -8.80 4.79 -0.40
C VAL A 418 -9.76 4.31 -1.48
N LEU A 419 -10.95 3.83 -1.12
CA LEU A 419 -11.94 3.40 -2.11
C LEU A 419 -12.66 4.57 -2.78
N LEU A 420 -13.19 5.51 -1.99
CA LEU A 420 -14.18 6.46 -2.50
C LEU A 420 -13.55 7.68 -3.17
N VAL A 421 -12.49 8.24 -2.59
CA VAL A 421 -11.92 9.51 -3.09
C VAL A 421 -11.40 9.35 -4.51
N PRO A 422 -10.55 8.36 -4.81
CA PRO A 422 -10.01 8.25 -6.16
C PRO A 422 -11.04 7.75 -7.17
N THR A 423 -11.98 6.89 -6.76
CA THR A 423 -13.10 6.44 -7.60
C THR A 423 -13.93 7.63 -8.08
N VAL A 424 -14.31 8.55 -7.18
CA VAL A 424 -15.10 9.73 -7.54
C VAL A 424 -14.34 10.61 -8.54
N VAL A 425 -13.05 10.85 -8.32
CA VAL A 425 -12.28 11.69 -9.24
C VAL A 425 -12.07 10.99 -10.58
N GLY A 426 -11.84 9.67 -10.59
CA GLY A 426 -11.79 8.87 -11.82
C GLY A 426 -13.09 8.99 -12.61
N PHE A 427 -14.25 8.87 -11.97
CA PHE A 427 -15.55 9.00 -12.64
C PHE A 427 -15.72 10.38 -13.27
N ILE A 428 -15.35 11.45 -12.56
CA ILE A 428 -15.39 12.81 -13.10
C ILE A 428 -14.43 12.94 -14.29
N TRP A 429 -13.23 12.39 -14.18
CA TRP A 429 -12.21 12.44 -15.23
C TRP A 429 -12.68 11.78 -16.53
N PHE A 430 -13.13 10.52 -16.46
CA PHE A 430 -13.63 9.80 -17.64
C PHE A 430 -14.94 10.38 -18.17
N ALA A 431 -15.84 10.85 -17.30
CA ALA A 431 -17.06 11.50 -17.76
C ALA A 431 -16.76 12.80 -18.53
N ALA A 432 -15.69 13.51 -18.18
CA ALA A 432 -15.25 14.71 -18.88
C ALA A 432 -14.47 14.40 -20.17
N LEU A 433 -13.35 13.68 -20.08
CA LEU A 433 -12.51 13.39 -21.24
C LEU A 433 -13.20 12.41 -22.21
N GLY A 434 -13.56 11.24 -21.72
CA GLY A 434 -14.26 10.20 -22.49
C GLY A 434 -15.60 10.68 -23.01
N GLY A 435 -16.37 11.38 -22.17
CA GLY A 435 -17.63 12.00 -22.59
C GLY A 435 -17.44 13.02 -23.71
N THR A 436 -16.37 13.82 -23.70
CA THR A 436 -16.09 14.77 -24.80
C THR A 436 -15.75 14.03 -26.10
N GLY A 437 -14.97 12.94 -26.02
CA GLY A 437 -14.69 12.08 -27.17
C GLY A 437 -15.94 11.45 -27.76
N ILE A 438 -16.77 10.83 -26.93
CA ILE A 438 -18.06 10.24 -27.35
C ILE A 438 -18.96 11.31 -27.96
N TYR A 439 -19.07 12.48 -27.31
CA TYR A 439 -19.90 13.56 -27.83
C TYR A 439 -19.43 14.02 -29.22
N ARG A 440 -18.13 14.23 -29.41
CA ARG A 440 -17.58 14.61 -30.72
C ARG A 440 -17.88 13.55 -31.76
N GLN A 441 -17.75 12.27 -31.41
CA GLN A 441 -17.95 11.18 -32.35
C GLN A 441 -19.41 11.03 -32.78
N LEU A 442 -20.35 11.13 -31.84
CA LEU A 442 -21.78 10.86 -32.10
C LEU A 442 -22.57 12.11 -32.54
N PHE A 443 -22.25 13.27 -31.97
CA PHE A 443 -23.02 14.50 -32.15
C PHE A 443 -22.23 15.65 -32.78
N GLY A 444 -20.91 15.48 -32.93
CA GLY A 444 -20.00 16.48 -33.48
C GLY A 444 -19.50 16.13 -34.87
N GLU A 445 -18.25 16.52 -35.14
CA GLU A 445 -17.60 16.34 -36.45
C GLU A 445 -17.19 14.89 -36.74
N GLY A 446 -17.25 13.99 -35.75
CA GLY A 446 -16.74 12.63 -35.91
C GLY A 446 -15.22 12.57 -36.06
N GLY A 447 -14.77 11.54 -36.80
CA GLY A 447 -13.38 11.37 -37.22
C GLY A 447 -12.42 10.89 -36.14
N LEU A 448 -12.92 10.33 -35.04
CA LEU A 448 -12.10 9.77 -33.97
C LEU A 448 -11.90 8.25 -34.07
N VAL A 449 -12.56 7.62 -35.04
CA VAL A 449 -12.49 6.18 -35.31
C VAL A 449 -11.90 5.99 -36.68
N ASP A 450 -10.72 5.38 -36.75
CA ASP A 450 -10.10 4.98 -37.99
C ASP A 450 -10.84 3.77 -38.60
N PRO A 451 -11.10 3.74 -39.92
CA PRO A 451 -11.80 2.62 -40.56
C PRO A 451 -11.05 1.28 -40.49
N GLU A 452 -9.71 1.31 -40.41
CA GLU A 452 -8.85 0.12 -40.40
C GLU A 452 -8.39 -0.22 -38.98
N GLU A 453 -7.99 0.80 -38.20
CA GLU A 453 -7.38 0.61 -36.88
C GLU A 453 -8.36 0.86 -35.71
N GLY A 454 -9.54 1.43 -35.96
CA GLY A 454 -10.47 1.85 -34.92
C GLY A 454 -9.94 3.06 -34.14
N VAL A 455 -10.21 3.10 -32.83
CA VAL A 455 -9.73 4.19 -31.97
C VAL A 455 -8.26 3.97 -31.59
N VAL A 456 -7.37 4.87 -32.02
CA VAL A 456 -5.94 4.86 -31.66
C VAL A 456 -5.72 5.59 -30.32
N ALA A 457 -5.54 4.83 -29.23
CA ALA A 457 -5.59 5.33 -27.85
C ALA A 457 -4.55 6.41 -27.53
N GLU A 458 -3.32 6.29 -28.03
CA GLU A 458 -2.24 7.25 -27.81
C GLU A 458 -2.46 8.59 -28.53
N LYS A 459 -3.27 8.61 -29.60
CA LYS A 459 -3.52 9.79 -30.45
C LYS A 459 -4.83 10.50 -30.10
N VAL A 460 -5.89 9.74 -29.79
CA VAL A 460 -7.28 10.25 -29.73
C VAL A 460 -7.48 11.38 -28.71
N LEU A 461 -6.70 11.41 -27.62
CA LEU A 461 -6.73 12.54 -26.70
C LEU A 461 -6.40 13.86 -27.42
N PHE A 462 -5.33 13.87 -28.21
CA PHE A 462 -4.88 15.08 -28.91
C PHE A 462 -5.82 15.47 -30.03
N ASP A 463 -6.45 14.50 -30.70
CA ASP A 463 -7.51 14.78 -31.66
C ASP A 463 -8.66 15.51 -30.96
N VAL A 464 -9.16 15.00 -29.84
CA VAL A 464 -10.23 15.65 -29.05
C VAL A 464 -9.80 17.04 -28.58
N LEU A 465 -8.60 17.19 -28.01
CA LEU A 465 -8.12 18.49 -27.55
C LEU A 465 -8.00 19.49 -28.71
N SER A 466 -7.55 19.05 -29.90
CA SER A 466 -7.42 19.92 -31.07
C SER A 466 -8.76 20.50 -31.56
N SER A 467 -9.88 19.81 -31.32
CA SER A 467 -11.22 20.33 -31.63
C SER A 467 -11.77 21.32 -30.60
N LEU A 468 -11.14 21.43 -29.43
CA LEU A 468 -11.54 22.40 -28.42
C LEU A 468 -10.86 23.77 -28.68
N PRO A 469 -11.49 24.87 -28.24
CA PRO A 469 -10.81 26.15 -28.14
C PRO A 469 -9.46 26.01 -27.43
N MET A 470 -8.42 26.67 -27.94
CA MET A 470 -7.04 26.57 -27.40
C MET A 470 -6.44 25.17 -27.47
N GLY A 471 -6.92 24.29 -28.36
CA GLY A 471 -6.51 22.90 -28.46
C GLY A 471 -5.00 22.66 -28.49
N SER A 472 -4.23 23.45 -29.26
CA SER A 472 -2.76 23.33 -29.28
C SER A 472 -2.12 23.57 -27.91
N ILE A 473 -2.65 24.52 -27.12
CA ILE A 473 -2.16 24.80 -25.76
C ILE A 473 -2.53 23.64 -24.83
N LEU A 474 -3.74 23.11 -24.93
CA LEU A 474 -4.18 21.96 -24.15
C LEU A 474 -3.35 20.70 -24.47
N SER A 475 -3.02 20.47 -25.74
CA SER A 475 -2.13 19.38 -26.15
C SER A 475 -0.73 19.53 -25.55
N VAL A 476 -0.15 20.73 -25.54
CA VAL A 476 1.14 20.98 -24.86
C VAL A 476 1.04 20.71 -23.36
N ILE A 477 -0.04 21.14 -22.71
CA ILE A 477 -0.30 20.85 -21.29
C ILE A 477 -0.37 19.34 -21.06
N ALA A 478 -1.10 18.60 -21.90
CA ALA A 478 -1.22 17.15 -21.80
C ALA A 478 0.13 16.44 -22.00
N ILE A 479 0.96 16.87 -22.94
CA ILE A 479 2.31 16.33 -23.14
C ILE A 479 3.18 16.53 -21.90
N ILE A 480 3.19 17.75 -21.34
CA ILE A 480 3.94 18.06 -20.12
C ILE A 480 3.41 17.24 -18.94
N LEU A 481 2.09 17.10 -18.83
CA LEU A 481 1.43 16.31 -17.80
C LEU A 481 1.88 14.84 -17.85
N VAL A 482 1.86 14.20 -19.02
CA VAL A 482 2.30 12.81 -19.19
C VAL A 482 3.80 12.67 -18.87
N ALA A 483 4.64 13.62 -19.29
CA ALA A 483 6.06 13.62 -18.98
C ALA A 483 6.33 13.73 -17.46
N ILE A 484 5.61 14.60 -16.75
CA ILE A 484 5.75 14.72 -15.28
C ILE A 484 5.22 13.47 -14.58
N PHE A 485 4.10 12.89 -15.03
CA PHE A 485 3.62 11.60 -14.50
C PHE A 485 4.67 10.51 -14.64
N PHE A 486 5.35 10.42 -15.79
CA PHE A 486 6.43 9.47 -16.00
C PHE A 486 7.54 9.68 -14.96
N ILE A 487 8.07 10.90 -14.86
CA ILE A 487 9.18 11.24 -13.96
C ILE A 487 8.82 10.93 -12.50
N THR A 488 7.64 11.38 -12.06
CA THR A 488 7.18 11.19 -10.67
C THR A 488 6.88 9.73 -10.33
N SER A 489 6.35 8.96 -11.29
CA SER A 489 6.06 7.54 -11.11
C SER A 489 7.36 6.72 -10.99
N SER A 490 8.35 6.98 -11.86
CA SER A 490 9.64 6.29 -11.78
C SER A 490 10.44 6.66 -10.52
N ASP A 491 10.42 7.92 -10.09
CA ASP A 491 11.07 8.34 -8.83
C ASP A 491 10.43 7.65 -7.61
N SER A 492 9.11 7.72 -7.50
CA SER A 492 8.38 7.12 -6.36
C SER A 492 8.43 5.59 -6.39
N GLY A 493 8.35 5.00 -7.58
CA GLY A 493 8.40 3.56 -7.81
C GLY A 493 9.76 2.97 -7.48
N SER A 494 10.84 3.55 -8.01
CA SER A 494 12.21 3.16 -7.71
C SER A 494 12.53 3.31 -6.22
N LEU A 495 11.99 4.32 -5.53
CA LEU A 495 12.12 4.43 -4.07
C LEU A 495 11.47 3.23 -3.35
N VAL A 496 10.27 2.80 -3.75
CA VAL A 496 9.61 1.64 -3.11
C VAL A 496 10.39 0.36 -3.39
N VAL A 497 10.79 0.13 -4.64
CA VAL A 497 11.61 -1.02 -5.01
C VAL A 497 12.90 -1.06 -4.18
N ASP A 498 13.56 0.09 -4.03
CA ASP A 498 14.79 0.22 -3.26
C ASP A 498 14.56 -0.02 -1.76
N MET A 499 13.47 0.46 -1.17
CA MET A 499 13.10 0.13 0.21
C MET A 499 12.94 -1.38 0.40
N LEU A 500 12.25 -2.07 -0.52
CA LEU A 500 12.08 -3.53 -0.47
C LEU A 500 13.43 -4.26 -0.64
N ALA A 501 14.25 -3.82 -1.59
CA ALA A 501 15.56 -4.40 -1.86
C ALA A 501 16.59 -4.13 -0.74
N SER A 502 16.34 -3.11 0.09
CA SER A 502 17.09 -2.78 1.31
C SER A 502 16.44 -3.30 2.60
N GLY A 503 15.57 -4.30 2.50
CA GLY A 503 14.99 -4.98 3.67
C GLY A 503 14.03 -4.13 4.50
N GLY A 504 13.45 -3.10 3.88
CA GLY A 504 12.50 -2.15 4.47
C GLY A 504 13.13 -0.92 5.09
N HIS A 505 14.37 -0.58 4.73
CA HIS A 505 15.00 0.68 5.13
C HIS A 505 14.26 1.86 4.48
N PRO A 506 13.71 2.82 5.25
CA PRO A 506 12.88 3.90 4.70
C PRO A 506 13.68 4.93 3.90
N ASN A 507 15.00 5.01 4.14
CA ASN A 507 15.94 5.88 3.41
C ASN A 507 17.02 5.02 2.72
N PRO A 508 16.67 4.24 1.68
CA PRO A 508 17.63 3.37 1.02
C PRO A 508 18.65 4.17 0.21
N PRO A 509 19.83 3.61 -0.07
CA PRO A 509 20.95 4.37 -0.61
C PRO A 509 20.71 4.80 -2.06
N VAL A 510 21.08 6.04 -2.40
CA VAL A 510 20.76 6.65 -3.70
C VAL A 510 21.28 5.84 -4.89
N TRP A 511 22.43 5.17 -4.77
CA TRP A 511 23.01 4.40 -5.87
C TRP A 511 22.12 3.22 -6.31
N SER A 512 21.45 2.53 -5.37
CA SER A 512 20.58 1.42 -5.71
C SER A 512 19.24 1.92 -6.25
N ARG A 513 18.75 3.07 -5.76
CA ARG A 513 17.60 3.74 -6.38
C ARG A 513 17.84 4.12 -7.83
N VAL A 514 18.99 4.74 -8.13
CA VAL A 514 19.40 5.09 -9.50
C VAL A 514 19.47 3.84 -10.39
N LEU A 515 20.00 2.73 -9.85
CA LEU A 515 20.04 1.46 -10.57
C LEU A 515 18.63 0.98 -10.94
N PHE A 516 17.67 0.99 -10.01
CA PHE A 516 16.30 0.56 -10.30
C PHE A 516 15.57 1.48 -11.27
N ALA A 517 15.74 2.81 -11.15
CA ALA A 517 15.20 3.76 -12.13
C ALA A 517 15.75 3.50 -13.55
N ALA A 518 17.04 3.19 -13.67
CA ALA A 518 17.64 2.83 -14.96
C ALA A 518 17.10 1.48 -15.50
N LEU A 519 16.86 0.50 -14.62
CA LEU A 519 16.28 -0.80 -15.01
C LEU A 519 14.84 -0.68 -15.48
N GLU A 520 14.03 0.18 -14.87
CA GLU A 520 12.67 0.48 -15.33
C GLU A 520 12.68 1.00 -16.78
N GLY A 521 13.58 1.95 -17.10
CA GLY A 521 13.78 2.46 -18.46
C GLY A 521 14.30 1.40 -19.42
N ALA A 522 15.29 0.58 -19.02
CA ALA A 522 15.82 -0.50 -19.84
C ALA A 522 14.77 -1.58 -20.14
N LEU A 523 13.94 -1.92 -19.15
CA LEU A 523 12.85 -2.87 -19.32
C LEU A 523 11.76 -2.29 -20.23
N ALA A 524 11.40 -1.02 -20.08
CA ALA A 524 10.45 -0.34 -20.96
C ALA A 524 10.94 -0.34 -22.42
N ILE A 525 12.24 -0.06 -22.65
CA ILE A 525 12.87 -0.17 -23.99
C ILE A 525 12.77 -1.60 -24.52
N GLY A 526 13.17 -2.59 -23.72
CA GLY A 526 13.16 -3.98 -24.16
C GLY A 526 11.76 -4.47 -24.53
N LEU A 527 10.77 -4.20 -23.69
CA LEU A 527 9.38 -4.62 -23.95
C LEU A 527 8.76 -3.86 -25.13
N LEU A 528 9.07 -2.57 -25.28
CA LEU A 528 8.66 -1.80 -26.46
C LEU A 528 9.21 -2.44 -27.74
N LEU A 529 10.49 -2.80 -27.77
CA LEU A 529 11.14 -3.44 -28.92
C LEU A 529 10.62 -4.86 -29.17
N ALA A 530 10.23 -5.60 -28.12
CA ALA A 530 9.72 -6.96 -28.24
C ALA A 530 8.31 -7.02 -28.85
N GLY A 531 7.45 -6.04 -28.60
CA GLY A 531 6.09 -6.08 -29.14
C GLY A 531 5.20 -4.90 -28.77
N GLY A 532 5.80 -3.74 -28.48
CA GLY A 532 5.06 -2.52 -28.17
C GLY A 532 4.07 -2.69 -27.02
N LEU A 533 2.87 -2.15 -27.21
CA LEU A 533 1.77 -2.22 -26.24
C LEU A 533 1.47 -3.66 -25.80
N GLY A 534 1.34 -4.60 -26.74
CA GLY A 534 0.99 -5.99 -26.42
C GLY A 534 2.01 -6.67 -25.49
N ALA A 535 3.31 -6.49 -25.76
CA ALA A 535 4.36 -7.04 -24.90
C ALA A 535 4.36 -6.38 -23.50
N LEU A 536 4.12 -5.07 -23.42
CA LEU A 536 4.01 -4.35 -22.15
C LEU A 536 2.80 -4.84 -21.32
N GLN A 537 1.66 -5.11 -21.96
CA GLN A 537 0.46 -5.64 -21.31
C GLN A 537 0.68 -7.08 -20.83
N ALA A 538 1.22 -7.94 -21.69
CA ALA A 538 1.50 -9.34 -21.40
C ALA A 538 2.48 -9.52 -20.24
N ALA A 539 3.55 -8.71 -20.22
CA ALA A 539 4.54 -8.75 -19.16
C ALA A 539 3.92 -8.37 -17.80
N SER A 540 3.10 -7.32 -17.76
CA SER A 540 2.39 -6.94 -16.53
C SER A 540 1.45 -8.05 -16.05
N LEU A 541 0.65 -8.65 -16.94
CA LEU A 541 -0.25 -9.73 -16.60
C LEU A 541 0.49 -10.96 -16.04
N ALA A 542 1.61 -11.35 -16.66
CA ALA A 542 2.43 -12.47 -16.22
C ALA A 542 2.96 -12.29 -14.80
N THR A 543 3.42 -11.07 -14.46
CA THR A 543 3.93 -10.77 -13.11
C THR A 543 2.83 -10.70 -12.06
N ALA A 544 1.62 -10.34 -12.47
CA ALA A 544 0.48 -10.18 -11.59
C ALA A 544 -0.05 -11.50 -11.03
N LEU A 545 0.02 -12.58 -11.80
CA LEU A 545 -0.54 -13.87 -11.39
C LEU A 545 0.05 -14.36 -10.06
N PRO A 546 1.39 -14.52 -9.89
CA PRO A 546 1.94 -14.95 -8.61
C PRO A 546 1.68 -13.93 -7.49
N PHE A 547 1.64 -12.64 -7.80
CA PHE A 547 1.39 -11.61 -6.79
C PHE A 547 -0.08 -11.58 -6.32
N SER A 548 -1.04 -11.93 -7.19
CA SER A 548 -2.45 -12.06 -6.82
C SER A 548 -2.66 -13.09 -5.69
N ILE A 549 -1.90 -14.19 -5.73
CA ILE A 549 -1.91 -15.22 -4.69
C ILE A 549 -1.38 -14.65 -3.37
N ILE A 550 -0.32 -13.83 -3.44
CA ILE A 550 0.21 -13.12 -2.27
C ILE A 550 -0.84 -12.16 -1.69
N LEU A 551 -1.57 -11.42 -2.51
CA LEU A 551 -2.65 -10.53 -2.06
C LEU A 551 -3.79 -11.28 -1.36
N ILE A 552 -4.17 -12.46 -1.85
CA ILE A 552 -5.15 -13.33 -1.17
C ILE A 552 -4.64 -13.71 0.22
N PHE A 553 -3.38 -14.15 0.32
CA PHE A 553 -2.79 -14.48 1.62
C PHE A 553 -2.68 -13.25 2.54
N ILE A 554 -2.43 -12.06 1.99
CA ILE A 554 -2.42 -10.81 2.76
C ILE A 554 -3.81 -10.54 3.33
N ALA A 555 -4.87 -10.68 2.54
CA ALA A 555 -6.25 -10.52 3.03
C ALA A 555 -6.57 -11.50 4.18
N ILE A 556 -6.21 -12.78 4.02
CA ILE A 556 -6.39 -13.81 5.07
C ILE A 556 -5.57 -13.49 6.32
N SER A 557 -4.29 -13.11 6.14
CA SER A 557 -3.37 -12.74 7.22
C SER A 557 -3.89 -11.54 8.00
N MET A 558 -4.47 -10.55 7.31
CA MET A 558 -5.04 -9.36 7.93
C MET A 558 -6.26 -9.69 8.80
N VAL A 559 -7.17 -10.57 8.35
CA VAL A 559 -8.29 -11.02 9.19
C VAL A 559 -7.78 -11.65 10.47
N ARG A 560 -6.79 -12.54 10.36
CA ARG A 560 -6.16 -13.17 11.53
C ARG A 560 -5.51 -12.13 12.45
N ALA A 561 -4.83 -11.14 11.89
CA ALA A 561 -4.21 -10.05 12.66
C ALA A 561 -5.25 -9.26 13.45
N PHE A 562 -6.33 -8.84 12.80
CA PHE A 562 -7.39 -8.05 13.43
C PHE A 562 -8.20 -8.85 14.45
N GLN A 563 -8.37 -10.17 14.24
CA GLN A 563 -8.96 -11.05 15.25
C GLN A 563 -8.09 -11.13 16.51
N ILE A 564 -6.78 -11.34 16.34
CA ILE A 564 -5.83 -11.36 17.47
C ILE A 564 -5.86 -10.01 18.20
N GLU A 565 -5.88 -8.90 17.47
CA GLU A 565 -5.94 -7.57 18.05
C GLU A 565 -7.26 -7.33 18.80
N ALA A 566 -8.40 -7.67 18.21
CA ALA A 566 -9.70 -7.49 18.83
C ALA A 566 -9.86 -8.34 20.11
N THR A 567 -9.27 -9.54 20.17
CA THR A 567 -9.26 -10.36 21.38
C THR A 567 -8.39 -9.72 22.46
N ARG A 568 -7.17 -9.29 22.12
CA ARG A 568 -6.26 -8.63 23.08
C ARG A 568 -6.83 -7.32 23.62
N ALA A 569 -7.45 -6.51 22.77
CA ALA A 569 -8.08 -5.27 23.20
C ALA A 569 -9.19 -5.52 24.24
N ARG A 570 -9.99 -6.58 24.05
CA ARG A 570 -11.01 -6.99 25.03
C ARG A 570 -10.41 -7.49 26.34
N GLU A 571 -9.32 -8.25 26.28
CA GLU A 571 -8.62 -8.72 27.48
C GLU A 571 -8.09 -7.54 28.30
N ILE A 572 -7.51 -6.53 27.64
CA ILE A 572 -7.03 -5.29 28.28
C ILE A 572 -8.20 -4.51 28.89
N GLU A 573 -9.29 -4.29 28.15
CA GLU A 573 -10.48 -3.58 28.63
C GLU A 573 -11.11 -4.30 29.84
N THR A 574 -11.16 -5.64 29.80
CA THR A 574 -11.70 -6.45 30.90
C THR A 574 -10.78 -6.37 32.12
N GLY A 575 -9.45 -6.41 31.93
CA GLY A 575 -8.47 -6.26 33.00
C GLY A 575 -8.55 -4.89 33.69
N GLN A 576 -8.67 -3.81 32.90
CA GLN A 576 -8.87 -2.45 33.42
C GLN A 576 -10.16 -2.35 34.22
N ARG A 577 -11.26 -2.92 33.71
CA ARG A 577 -12.53 -2.92 34.42
C ARG A 577 -12.47 -3.71 35.74
N TYR A 578 -11.76 -4.83 35.79
CA TYR A 578 -11.54 -5.55 37.05
C TYR A 578 -10.66 -4.76 38.02
N HIS A 579 -9.68 -4.02 37.52
CA HIS A 579 -8.86 -3.13 38.34
C HIS A 579 -9.67 -1.98 38.93
N GLU A 580 -10.48 -1.28 38.13
CA GLU A 580 -11.39 -0.21 38.60
C GLU A 580 -12.39 -0.73 39.64
N VAL A 581 -12.97 -1.91 39.42
CA VAL A 581 -13.86 -2.55 40.41
C VAL A 581 -13.08 -2.93 41.67
N GLY A 582 -11.84 -3.40 41.53
CA GLY A 582 -10.96 -3.74 42.65
C GLY A 582 -10.59 -2.52 43.50
N GLU A 583 -10.22 -1.40 42.87
CA GLU A 583 -9.98 -0.12 43.56
C GLU A 583 -11.25 0.38 44.25
N HIS A 584 -12.40 0.35 43.58
CA HIS A 584 -13.65 0.79 44.19
C HIS A 584 -14.07 -0.07 45.39
N ILE A 585 -13.87 -1.39 45.31
CA ILE A 585 -14.11 -2.29 46.44
C ILE A 585 -13.09 -2.05 47.57
N ALA A 586 -11.84 -1.74 47.25
CA ALA A 586 -10.81 -1.43 48.24
C ALA A 586 -11.13 -0.13 48.98
N ASP A 587 -11.52 0.91 48.25
CA ASP A 587 -11.97 2.20 48.80
C ASP A 587 -13.21 2.02 49.68
N ASP A 588 -14.24 1.29 49.21
CA ASP A 588 -15.44 0.97 49.99
C ASP A 588 -15.09 0.17 51.26
N PHE A 589 -14.15 -0.77 51.17
CA PHE A 589 -13.73 -1.58 52.32
C PHE A 589 -13.02 -0.72 53.37
N ASP A 590 -12.14 0.19 52.94
CA ASP A 590 -11.43 1.09 53.84
C ASP A 590 -12.41 2.09 54.49
N GLU A 591 -13.36 2.63 53.74
CA GLU A 591 -14.39 3.54 54.26
C GLU A 591 -15.31 2.87 55.30
N TYR A 592 -15.74 1.63 55.07
CA TYR A 592 -16.71 0.96 55.97
C TYR A 592 -16.08 0.15 57.11
N LEU A 593 -14.87 -0.38 56.90
CA LEU A 593 -14.23 -1.31 57.82
C LEU A 593 -12.86 -0.84 58.32
N GLY A 594 -12.25 0.19 57.72
CA GLY A 594 -10.94 0.73 58.13
C GLY A 594 -10.88 1.04 59.62
N ASP A 595 -11.79 1.89 60.11
CA ASP A 595 -11.87 2.26 61.53
C ASP A 595 -12.07 1.04 62.46
N LYS A 596 -12.83 0.03 62.02
CA LYS A 596 -13.10 -1.18 62.83
C LYS A 596 -11.91 -2.13 62.85
N VAL A 597 -11.18 -2.23 61.75
CA VAL A 597 -9.97 -3.05 61.63
C VAL A 597 -8.85 -2.40 62.44
N ASP A 598 -8.66 -1.10 62.31
CA ASP A 598 -7.67 -0.34 63.07
C ASP A 598 -7.94 -0.40 64.58
N ALA A 599 -9.19 -0.17 65.00
CA ALA A 599 -9.58 -0.32 66.41
C ALA A 599 -9.34 -1.75 66.93
N ARG A 600 -9.49 -2.77 66.08
CA ARG A 600 -9.24 -4.18 66.44
C ARG A 600 -7.74 -4.49 66.52
N ILE A 601 -6.93 -3.93 65.63
CA ILE A 601 -5.47 -4.05 65.62
C ILE A 601 -4.90 -3.36 66.86
N ASP A 602 -5.32 -2.12 67.15
CA ASP A 602 -4.93 -1.38 68.35
C ASP A 602 -5.36 -2.07 69.65
N TYR A 603 -6.57 -2.63 69.68
CA TYR A 603 -7.03 -3.46 70.79
C TYR A 603 -6.14 -4.68 71.02
N ARG A 604 -5.66 -5.35 69.95
CA ARG A 604 -4.74 -6.48 70.11
C ARG A 604 -3.35 -6.04 70.52
N LEU A 605 -2.79 -5.00 69.89
CA LEU A 605 -1.45 -4.47 70.18
C LEU A 605 -1.34 -3.96 71.63
N SER A 606 -2.36 -3.28 72.14
CA SER A 606 -2.43 -2.85 73.54
C SER A 606 -2.46 -4.03 74.52
N ARG A 607 -3.10 -5.14 74.14
CA ARG A 607 -3.12 -6.37 74.94
C ARG A 607 -1.78 -7.10 74.94
N THR A 608 -1.05 -7.08 73.83
CA THR A 608 0.28 -7.72 73.73
C THR A 608 1.35 -6.91 74.46
N LYS A 609 1.28 -5.57 74.44
CA LYS A 609 2.18 -4.68 75.21
C LYS A 609 1.92 -4.72 76.72
N GLY A 610 0.68 -5.01 77.15
CA GLY A 610 0.32 -5.14 78.56
C GLY A 610 0.94 -6.34 79.31
N VAL A 611 1.49 -7.32 78.60
CA VAL A 611 2.13 -8.51 79.21
C VAL A 611 3.63 -8.30 79.48
N LEU A 612 4.28 -7.33 78.83
CA LEU A 612 5.73 -7.11 78.91
C LEU A 612 6.18 -6.02 79.91
N ASN A 613 5.27 -5.29 80.56
CA ASN A 613 5.62 -4.18 81.46
C ASN A 613 5.03 -4.31 82.88
N ARG A 614 5.31 -5.43 83.56
CA ARG A 614 5.23 -5.50 85.03
C ARG A 614 6.63 -5.40 85.62
N ALA A 615 7.04 -4.18 85.98
CA ALA A 615 8.17 -3.95 86.89
C ALA A 615 7.65 -3.80 88.35
N PRO A 616 8.38 -4.24 89.38
CA PRO A 616 7.94 -4.11 90.77
C PRO A 616 8.19 -2.71 91.34
N LYS A 617 7.30 -2.31 92.26
CA LYS A 617 7.38 -1.13 93.11
C LYS A 617 8.63 -1.16 94.00
N GLU A 618 9.35 -0.04 94.06
CA GLU A 618 10.16 0.33 95.23
C GLU A 618 9.96 1.81 95.59
N GLU A 619 9.88 2.05 96.89
CA GLU A 619 9.56 3.31 97.56
C GLU A 619 10.68 4.35 97.45
N ARG A 620 10.30 5.64 97.45
CA ARG A 620 11.06 6.71 98.12
C ARG A 620 10.19 7.95 98.33
N LYS A 621 9.88 8.24 99.60
CA LYS A 621 9.64 9.59 100.15
C LYS A 621 11.00 10.23 100.54
N PRO A 622 11.08 11.50 100.97
CA PRO A 622 10.41 12.72 100.51
C PRO A 622 11.41 13.89 100.34
N LYS A 623 10.98 15.04 99.78
CA LYS A 623 11.38 16.38 100.24
C LYS A 623 10.47 17.43 99.60
N GLY A 624 9.91 18.31 100.45
CA GLY A 624 8.96 19.34 100.06
C GLY A 624 9.56 20.74 99.90
N SER A 625 8.63 21.70 99.78
CA SER A 625 8.74 23.16 99.70
C SER A 625 9.31 23.71 98.38
N ARG A 626 8.68 24.65 97.68
CA ARG A 626 7.65 25.66 97.99
C ARG A 626 6.61 25.73 96.87
#